data_AF-A0A0P1EY77-F1
#
_entry.id   AF-A0A0P1EY77-F1
#
_cell.length_a   1.000
_cell.length_b   1.000
_cell.length_c   1.000
_cell.angle_alpha   90.00
_cell.angle_beta   90.00
_cell.angle_gamma   90.00
#
_symmetry.space_group_name_H-M   'P 1'
#
loop_
_entity.id
_entity.type
_entity.pdbx_description
1 polymer ?
#
loop_
_entity_poly.entity_id
_entity_poly.type
_entity_poly.pdbx_seq_one_letter_code
_entity_poly.pdbx_strand_id
1 'polypeptide(L)'
;MTRTAMSTVANRKSAKGQKVSTGEDLFDRELEVLPQELRWREWMGRIEAVLFASASPVERDDLARVVGQGASVEMLIDDIQAELAGRPYELSQVAGGWMFRTKTQFAEAIKAAADLGDQPLVFTEMEMGCSAPSPITSPSTGRG
;
A
#
# COMPACT_ATOMS: atom_id res chain seq x y z
N MET A 1 -9.79 -9.53 74.11
CA MET A 1 -10.51 -8.53 73.29
C MET A 1 -10.67 -9.09 71.87
N THR A 2 -11.93 -9.26 71.43
CA THR A 2 -12.46 -9.24 70.04
C THR A 2 -11.65 -9.89 68.90
N ARG A 3 -12.04 -11.07 68.37
CA ARG A 3 -12.99 -11.30 67.24
C ARG A 3 -12.74 -10.39 66.01
N THR A 4 -12.43 -10.98 64.86
CA THR A 4 -13.28 -10.97 63.63
C THR A 4 -12.58 -11.67 62.45
N ALA A 5 -13.30 -12.61 61.84
CA ALA A 5 -13.06 -13.17 60.52
C ALA A 5 -13.97 -12.46 59.50
N MET A 6 -13.49 -12.24 58.27
CA MET A 6 -14.28 -11.95 57.05
C MET A 6 -13.47 -12.55 55.88
N SER A 7 -13.82 -13.70 55.29
CA SER A 7 -14.91 -14.03 54.36
C SER A 7 -15.05 -13.11 53.13
N THR A 8 -14.49 -13.61 52.02
CA THR A 8 -14.97 -13.63 50.62
C THR A 8 -16.02 -12.61 50.15
N VAL A 9 -15.69 -11.88 49.07
CA VAL A 9 -16.60 -11.67 47.94
C VAL A 9 -15.80 -11.62 46.62
N ALA A 10 -16.09 -12.58 45.76
CA ALA A 10 -15.77 -12.54 44.34
C ALA A 10 -16.65 -11.49 43.65
N ASN A 11 -16.07 -10.58 42.86
CA ASN A 11 -16.85 -9.75 41.94
C ASN A 11 -16.62 -10.20 40.50
N ARG A 12 -17.58 -10.97 39.99
CA ARG A 12 -17.68 -11.41 38.60
C ARG A 12 -18.60 -10.43 37.86
N LYS A 13 -18.22 -10.13 36.61
CA LYS A 13 -19.00 -9.54 35.50
C LYS A 13 -18.93 -8.02 35.33
N SER A 14 -18.34 -7.62 34.22
CA SER A 14 -19.16 -7.14 33.09
C SER A 14 -18.53 -7.58 31.78
N ALA A 15 -19.14 -8.60 31.17
CA ALA A 15 -19.01 -8.85 29.75
C ALA A 15 -19.70 -7.68 29.03
N LYS A 16 -18.94 -6.90 28.27
CA LYS A 16 -19.51 -5.89 27.37
C LYS A 16 -19.09 -6.22 25.95
N GLY A 17 -20.08 -6.77 25.25
CA GLY A 17 -20.20 -7.01 23.81
C GLY A 17 -18.96 -6.73 22.96
N GLN A 18 -18.26 -7.79 22.61
CA GLN A 18 -17.41 -7.81 21.44
C GLN A 18 -18.33 -7.76 20.21
N LYS A 19 -18.65 -6.54 19.79
CA LYS A 19 -19.22 -6.29 18.47
C LYS A 19 -18.08 -6.57 17.50
N VAL A 20 -17.99 -7.80 17.00
CA VAL A 20 -17.07 -8.18 15.94
C VAL A 20 -17.42 -7.31 14.73
N SER A 21 -16.62 -6.28 14.48
CA SER A 21 -16.76 -5.43 13.29
C SER A 21 -16.19 -6.23 12.12
N THR A 22 -17.01 -6.40 11.09
CA THR A 22 -16.64 -7.14 9.89
C THR A 22 -15.63 -6.32 9.08
N GLY A 23 -14.41 -6.82 8.92
CA GLY A 23 -13.41 -6.34 7.94
C GLY A 23 -12.50 -5.21 8.39
N GLU A 24 -13.02 -4.21 9.12
CA GLU A 24 -12.26 -3.05 9.60
C GLU A 24 -11.58 -3.25 10.97
N ASP A 25 -11.91 -4.33 11.70
CA ASP A 25 -11.31 -4.69 13.00
C ASP A 25 -10.02 -5.52 12.90
N LEU A 26 -9.57 -5.91 11.70
CA LEU A 26 -8.40 -6.80 11.56
C LEU A 26 -7.07 -6.03 11.40
N PHE A 27 -7.11 -4.78 10.97
CA PHE A 27 -5.91 -3.98 10.69
C PHE A 27 -5.83 -2.78 11.63
N ASP A 28 -4.94 -2.89 12.63
CA ASP A 28 -4.63 -1.79 13.53
C ASP A 28 -3.75 -0.74 12.82
N ARG A 29 -4.40 0.29 12.27
CA ARG A 29 -3.73 1.45 11.67
C ARG A 29 -3.19 2.43 12.71
N GLU A 30 -3.81 2.54 13.87
CA GLU A 30 -3.50 3.58 14.86
C GLU A 30 -2.31 3.19 15.74
N LEU A 31 -2.08 1.88 15.91
CA LEU A 31 -0.96 1.31 16.65
C LEU A 31 -0.88 1.85 18.07
N GLU A 32 -2.02 2.13 18.71
CA GLU A 32 -2.12 2.90 19.97
C GLU A 32 -1.29 2.28 21.12
N VAL A 33 -1.01 0.98 21.05
CA VAL A 33 -0.19 0.24 22.01
C VAL A 33 1.32 0.52 21.89
N LEU A 34 1.77 1.12 20.78
CA LEU A 34 3.16 1.44 20.53
C LEU A 34 3.51 2.89 20.92
N PRO A 35 4.71 3.13 21.47
CA PRO A 35 5.31 4.46 21.57
C PRO A 35 5.34 5.17 20.22
N GLN A 36 5.31 6.51 20.23
CA GLN A 36 5.18 7.33 19.02
C GLN A 36 6.30 7.07 18.00
N GLU A 37 7.54 6.94 18.45
CA GLU A 37 8.69 6.69 17.56
C GLU A 37 8.55 5.33 16.86
N LEU A 38 8.06 4.31 17.56
CA LEU A 38 7.86 2.97 16.98
C LEU A 38 6.66 2.94 16.03
N ARG A 39 5.59 3.70 16.33
CA ARG A 39 4.47 3.89 15.40
C ARG A 39 4.93 4.49 14.09
N TRP A 40 5.77 5.51 14.15
CA TRP A 40 6.32 6.17 12.97
C TRP A 40 7.08 5.18 12.08
N ARG A 41 7.98 4.39 12.68
CA ARG A 41 8.75 3.37 11.96
C ARG A 41 7.88 2.30 11.33
N GLU A 42 6.86 1.85 12.04
CA GLU A 42 5.91 0.87 11.52
C GLU A 42 5.09 1.45 10.35
N TRP A 43 4.63 2.70 10.45
CA TRP A 43 3.94 3.38 9.34
C TRP A 43 4.83 3.59 8.12
N MET A 44 6.11 3.94 8.31
CA MET A 44 7.09 4.00 7.21
C MET A 44 7.19 2.65 6.50
N GLY A 45 7.39 1.57 7.26
CA GLY A 45 7.50 0.22 6.70
C GLY A 45 6.23 -0.24 5.96
N ARG A 46 5.04 0.14 6.44
CA ARG A 46 3.77 -0.13 5.76
C ARG A 46 3.66 0.60 4.42
N ILE A 47 4.02 1.89 4.38
CA ILE A 47 4.05 2.66 3.13
C ILE A 47 5.05 2.04 2.15
N GLU A 48 6.26 1.71 2.59
CA GLU A 48 7.26 1.04 1.76
C GLU A 48 6.74 -0.29 1.21
N ALA A 49 6.09 -1.12 2.04
CA ALA A 49 5.54 -2.39 1.60
C ALA A 49 4.44 -2.22 0.53
N VAL A 50 3.55 -1.24 0.69
CA VAL A 50 2.50 -0.92 -0.31
C VAL A 50 3.13 -0.47 -1.62
N LEU A 51 4.09 0.46 -1.55
CA LEU A 51 4.76 1.00 -2.74
C LEU A 51 5.61 -0.06 -3.45
N PHE A 52 6.23 -0.96 -2.70
CA PHE A 52 7.02 -2.06 -3.25
C PHE A 52 6.14 -3.11 -3.95
N ALA A 53 4.97 -3.40 -3.39
CA ALA A 53 4.03 -4.37 -3.97
C ALA A 53 3.28 -3.82 -5.20
N SER A 54 3.18 -2.49 -5.35
CA SER A 54 2.45 -1.87 -6.45
C SER A 54 3.26 -1.79 -7.75
N ALA A 55 2.64 -2.20 -8.85
CA ALA A 55 3.19 -2.00 -10.20
C ALA A 55 2.83 -0.64 -10.82
N SER A 56 2.02 0.18 -10.14
CA SER A 56 1.55 1.49 -10.61
C SER A 56 1.76 2.55 -9.52
N PRO A 57 1.82 3.86 -9.89
CA PRO A 57 1.88 4.92 -8.89
C PRO A 57 0.72 4.82 -7.89
N VAL A 58 1.03 4.85 -6.60
CA VAL A 58 0.04 4.77 -5.52
C VAL A 58 -0.34 6.16 -5.10
N GLU A 59 -1.64 6.45 -5.09
CA GLU A 59 -2.14 7.77 -4.68
C GLU A 59 -1.95 8.00 -3.18
N ARG A 60 -1.84 9.27 -2.81
CA ARG A 60 -1.74 9.70 -1.41
C ARG A 60 -2.87 9.13 -0.55
N ASP A 61 -4.09 9.14 -1.07
CA ASP A 61 -5.27 8.69 -0.33
C ASP A 61 -5.25 7.19 -0.05
N ASP A 62 -4.60 6.40 -0.90
CA ASP A 62 -4.39 4.97 -0.65
C ASP A 62 -3.31 4.74 0.42
N LEU A 63 -2.22 5.52 0.40
CA LEU A 63 -1.21 5.49 1.46
C LEU A 63 -1.79 5.93 2.82
N ALA A 64 -2.71 6.89 2.82
CA ALA A 64 -3.39 7.34 4.02
C ALA A 64 -4.21 6.23 4.72
N ARG A 65 -4.62 5.18 3.99
CA ARG A 65 -5.39 4.06 4.55
C ARG A 65 -4.55 3.12 5.42
N VAL A 66 -3.22 3.12 5.27
CA VAL A 66 -2.32 2.22 6.03
C VAL A 66 -1.67 2.88 7.24
N VAL A 67 -1.92 4.18 7.45
CA VAL A 67 -1.40 4.97 8.56
C VAL A 67 -2.51 5.47 9.48
N GLY A 68 -2.16 5.85 10.71
CA GLY A 68 -3.12 6.41 11.67
C GLY A 68 -3.58 7.83 11.30
N GLN A 69 -4.75 8.25 11.78
CA GLN A 69 -5.37 9.54 11.43
C GLN A 69 -4.54 10.78 11.80
N GLY A 70 -3.62 10.65 12.76
CA GLY A 70 -2.72 11.71 13.17
C GLY A 70 -1.38 11.77 12.42
N ALA A 71 -1.13 10.83 11.49
CA ALA A 71 0.12 10.76 10.76
C ALA A 71 0.05 11.58 9.46
N SER A 72 1.08 12.37 9.18
CA SER A 72 1.24 13.04 7.89
C SER A 72 1.94 12.11 6.92
N VAL A 73 1.24 11.74 5.83
CA VAL A 73 1.80 10.90 4.77
C VAL A 73 3.02 11.56 4.13
N GLU A 74 2.97 12.88 3.93
CA GLU A 74 4.06 13.67 3.36
C GLU A 74 5.34 13.53 4.19
N MET A 75 5.24 13.69 5.51
CA MET A 75 6.39 13.59 6.40
C MET A 75 6.95 12.18 6.48
N LEU A 76 6.09 11.15 6.44
CA LEU A 76 6.54 9.76 6.38
C LEU A 76 7.32 9.49 5.08
N ILE A 77 6.85 10.05 3.96
CA ILE A 77 7.53 9.92 2.67
C ILE A 77 8.88 10.64 2.68
N ASP A 78 8.96 11.84 3.25
CA ASP A 78 10.21 12.58 3.39
C ASP A 78 11.25 11.78 4.20
N ASP A 79 10.83 11.19 5.32
CA ASP A 79 11.70 10.34 6.14
C ASP A 79 12.11 9.06 5.41
N ILE A 80 11.21 8.41 4.67
CA ILE A 80 11.56 7.25 3.84
C ILE A 80 12.59 7.67 2.78
N GLN A 81 12.39 8.77 2.08
CA GLN A 81 13.35 9.26 1.08
C GLN A 81 14.74 9.52 1.70
N ALA A 82 14.79 10.08 2.91
CA ALA A 82 16.04 10.28 3.64
C ALA A 82 16.76 8.96 3.92
N GLU A 83 16.04 7.90 4.30
CA GLU A 83 16.63 6.56 4.51
C GLU A 83 17.05 5.86 3.22
N LEU A 84 16.38 6.17 2.11
CA LEU A 84 16.68 5.64 0.79
C LEU A 84 17.83 6.38 0.09
N ALA A 85 18.33 7.50 0.63
CA ALA A 85 19.35 8.32 -0.01
C ALA A 85 20.61 7.53 -0.40
N GLY A 86 21.01 6.52 0.39
CA GLY A 86 22.15 5.65 0.10
C GLY A 86 21.84 4.42 -0.76
N ARG A 87 20.58 4.20 -1.16
CA ARG A 87 20.13 2.99 -1.87
C ARG A 87 20.10 3.20 -3.39
N PRO A 88 20.12 2.10 -4.18
CA PRO A 88 20.07 2.18 -5.64
C PRO A 88 18.68 2.51 -6.20
N TYR A 89 17.69 2.70 -5.34
CA TYR A 89 16.32 3.10 -5.66
C TYR A 89 15.87 4.25 -4.76
N GLU A 90 14.85 4.95 -5.21
CA GLU A 90 14.26 6.12 -4.57
C GLU A 90 12.75 6.11 -4.71
N LEU A 91 12.06 6.90 -3.88
CA LEU A 91 10.65 7.22 -4.09
C LEU A 91 10.56 8.42 -5.02
N SER A 92 9.73 8.30 -6.06
CA SER A 92 9.48 9.37 -7.02
C SER A 92 7.98 9.59 -7.20
N GLN A 93 7.60 10.86 -7.35
CA GLN A 93 6.21 11.22 -7.64
C GLN A 93 5.97 11.18 -9.16
N VAL A 94 5.01 10.36 -9.60
CA VAL A 94 4.66 10.17 -11.01
C VAL A 94 3.14 10.22 -11.16
N ALA A 95 2.66 11.08 -12.06
CA ALA A 95 1.22 11.24 -12.34
C ALA A 95 0.37 11.51 -11.07
N GLY A 96 0.93 12.19 -10.06
CA GLY A 96 0.24 12.49 -8.80
C GLY A 96 0.31 11.39 -7.74
N GLY A 97 0.85 10.22 -8.06
CA GLY A 97 1.10 9.13 -7.11
C GLY A 97 2.58 8.93 -6.80
N TRP A 98 2.88 8.06 -5.84
CA TRP A 98 4.23 7.70 -5.43
C TRP A 98 4.59 6.29 -5.92
N MET A 99 5.84 6.08 -6.30
CA MET A 99 6.36 4.74 -6.63
C MET A 99 7.86 4.64 -6.43
N PHE A 100 8.35 3.41 -6.26
CA PHE A 100 9.78 3.14 -6.33
C PHE A 100 10.31 3.27 -7.76
N ARG A 101 11.47 3.91 -7.90
CA ARG A 101 12.23 4.00 -9.14
C ARG A 101 13.69 3.67 -8.86
N THR A 102 14.35 3.04 -9.82
CA THR A 102 15.80 2.89 -9.78
C THR A 102 16.46 4.22 -10.10
N LYS A 103 17.57 4.53 -9.43
CA LYS A 103 18.32 5.75 -9.72
C LYS A 103 18.93 5.68 -11.11
N THR A 104 18.92 6.80 -11.82
CA THR A 104 19.37 6.91 -13.22
C THR A 104 20.81 6.47 -13.43
N GLN A 105 21.67 6.59 -12.42
CA GLN A 105 23.06 6.10 -12.45
C GLN A 105 23.18 4.59 -12.71
N PHE A 106 22.13 3.80 -12.43
CA PHE A 106 22.10 2.36 -12.69
C PHE A 106 21.40 2.00 -14.01
N ALA A 107 21.02 2.99 -14.83
CA ALA A 107 20.29 2.75 -16.07
C ALA A 107 21.04 1.82 -17.03
N GLU A 108 22.36 2.00 -17.20
CA GLU A 108 23.17 1.16 -18.09
C GLU A 108 23.22 -0.30 -17.63
N ALA A 109 23.32 -0.55 -16.32
CA ALA A 109 23.30 -1.91 -15.77
C ALA A 109 21.93 -2.59 -16.01
N ILE A 110 20.84 -1.84 -15.86
CA ILE A 110 19.49 -2.34 -16.12
C ILE A 110 19.30 -2.66 -17.61
N LYS A 111 19.74 -1.76 -18.51
CA LYS A 111 19.67 -1.98 -19.97
C LYS A 111 20.44 -3.23 -20.38
N ALA A 112 21.66 -3.39 -19.87
CA ALA A 112 22.50 -4.55 -20.15
C ALA A 112 21.86 -5.87 -19.69
N ALA A 113 21.18 -5.88 -18.52
CA ALA A 113 20.51 -7.07 -18.01
C ALA A 113 19.18 -7.38 -18.72
N ALA A 114 18.47 -6.36 -19.19
CA ALA A 114 17.17 -6.52 -19.84
C ALA A 114 17.25 -7.05 -21.29
N ASP A 115 18.45 -7.34 -21.79
CA ASP A 115 18.73 -7.61 -23.21
C ASP A 115 18.09 -6.56 -24.13
N LEU A 116 18.00 -5.31 -23.63
CA LEU A 116 17.65 -4.14 -24.43
C LEU A 116 18.91 -3.71 -25.18
N GLY A 117 19.51 -4.63 -25.93
CA GLY A 117 20.65 -4.36 -26.80
C GLY A 117 20.19 -3.45 -27.92
N ASP A 118 20.53 -2.15 -27.84
CA ASP A 118 20.38 -1.12 -28.88
C ASP A 118 19.16 -1.28 -29.80
N GLN A 119 18.01 -1.71 -29.25
CA GLN A 119 16.76 -1.70 -29.99
C GLN A 119 16.32 -0.25 -29.96
N PRO A 120 16.39 0.50 -31.09
CA PRO A 120 15.64 1.74 -31.17
C PRO A 120 14.22 1.39 -30.73
N LEU A 121 13.64 2.21 -29.85
CA LEU A 121 12.22 2.15 -29.51
C LEU A 121 11.45 2.52 -30.78
N VAL A 122 11.51 1.66 -31.79
CA VAL A 122 10.61 1.68 -32.93
C VAL A 122 9.32 1.12 -32.35
N PHE A 123 8.52 2.02 -31.81
CA PHE A 123 7.08 1.86 -31.81
C PHE A 123 6.69 1.65 -33.27
N THR A 124 6.82 0.42 -33.75
CA THR A 124 6.34 0.07 -35.07
C THR A 124 4.84 0.16 -34.97
N GLU A 125 4.25 0.91 -35.89
CA GLU A 125 2.83 1.21 -36.07
C GLU A 125 1.89 -0.03 -35.99
N MET A 126 2.45 -1.24 -35.92
CA MET A 126 1.75 -2.52 -35.82
C MET A 126 1.26 -2.88 -34.40
N GLU A 127 1.66 -2.19 -33.32
CA GLU A 127 1.10 -2.43 -31.96
C GLU A 127 0.05 -1.40 -31.50
N MET A 128 -0.52 -0.62 -32.42
CA MET A 128 -1.83 0.05 -32.21
C MET A 128 -2.97 -0.84 -32.73
N GLY A 129 -2.98 -2.10 -32.32
CA GLY A 129 -4.15 -2.96 -32.46
C GLY A 129 -5.21 -2.54 -31.44
N CYS A 130 -5.99 -1.50 -31.76
CA CYS A 130 -7.25 -1.25 -31.08
C CYS A 130 -8.04 -2.56 -31.10
N SER A 131 -8.38 -3.09 -29.91
CA SER A 131 -9.20 -4.29 -29.76
C SER A 131 -10.55 -4.01 -30.45
N ALA A 132 -10.67 -4.41 -31.71
CA ALA A 132 -11.89 -4.24 -32.46
C ALA A 132 -12.95 -5.14 -31.80
N PRO A 133 -14.12 -4.60 -31.40
CA PRO A 133 -15.20 -5.45 -30.92
C PRO A 133 -15.64 -6.37 -32.06
N SER A 134 -15.56 -7.68 -31.83
CA SER A 134 -16.09 -8.71 -32.74
C SER A 134 -17.54 -8.36 -33.10
N PRO A 135 -17.94 -8.39 -34.40
CA PRO A 135 -19.32 -8.11 -34.76
C PRO A 135 -20.23 -9.20 -34.16
N ILE A 136 -21.16 -8.77 -33.31
CA ILE A 136 -22.28 -9.58 -32.85
C ILE A 136 -23.17 -9.83 -34.07
N THR A 137 -23.04 -11.01 -34.67
CA THR A 137 -24.02 -11.50 -35.65
C THR A 137 -25.31 -11.82 -34.92
N SER A 138 -26.29 -10.93 -34.99
CA SER A 138 -27.67 -11.23 -34.58
C SER A 138 -28.36 -12.03 -35.69
N PRO A 139 -29.05 -13.15 -35.40
CA PRO A 139 -29.80 -13.88 -36.42
C PRO A 139 -31.10 -13.12 -36.74
N SER A 140 -31.30 -12.77 -38.01
CA SER A 140 -32.57 -12.24 -38.49
C SER A 140 -33.60 -13.38 -38.56
N THR A 141 -34.57 -13.38 -37.66
CA THR A 141 -35.79 -14.19 -37.78
C THR A 141 -36.64 -13.63 -38.92
N GLY A 142 -36.53 -14.24 -40.11
CA GLY A 142 -37.44 -14.03 -41.22
C GLY A 142 -38.79 -14.67 -40.90
N ARG A 143 -39.81 -13.84 -40.76
CA ARG A 143 -41.22 -14.22 -40.61
C ARG A 143 -41.79 -14.44 -42.01
N GLY A 144 -42.26 -15.65 -42.28
CA GLY A 144 -43.09 -16.03 -43.42
C GLY A 144 -44.18 -16.96 -42.93
#